data_AF-R8BIK0-F1
#
_entry.id   AF-R8BIK0-F1
#
_cell.length_a   1.000
_cell.length_b   1.000
_cell.length_c   1.000
_cell.angle_alpha   90.00
_cell.angle_beta   90.00
_cell.angle_gamma   90.00
#
_symmetry.space_group_name_H-M   'P 1'
#
loop_
_entity.id
_entity.type
_entity.pdbx_description
1 polymer ?
#
loop_
_entity_poly.entity_id
_entity_poly.type
_entity_poly.pdbx_seq_one_letter_code
_entity_poly.pdbx_strand_id
1 'polypeptide(L)'
;MRDSSDAQNPAQVEIVHQGGIKLPDCGKIIEAGAKELLKVYDITIPYYDNIRGFLFVDPNSTDGARFWVKYGHASQALRSEARTQAYVFAELSRMNPKTRGRVRVPQVHCFFEAEIDGNELGFIVMEYVTGIAVRKIVNEHQSVVDGYYVDNEKTKPFKDWFVDAICLLLTLQPPPGTTPGPVGGGRI
;
A
#
# COMPACT_ATOMS: atom_id res chain seq x y z
N MET A 1 17.16 1.26 43.36
CA MET A 1 18.03 1.98 42.43
C MET A 1 18.92 0.97 41.71
N ARG A 2 18.54 0.63 40.48
CA ARG A 2 19.43 0.14 39.44
C ARG A 2 19.06 0.94 38.18
N ASP A 3 19.97 1.83 37.80
CA ASP A 3 20.24 2.23 36.41
C ASP A 3 20.31 0.98 35.52
N SER A 4 20.18 1.03 34.20
CA SER A 4 19.69 1.93 33.17
C SER A 4 19.95 1.14 31.88
N SER A 5 19.33 1.57 30.77
CA SER A 5 19.67 1.14 29.40
C SER A 5 19.62 -0.36 29.08
N ASP A 6 18.50 -0.79 28.51
CA ASP A 6 18.56 -1.59 27.29
C ASP A 6 17.56 -0.99 26.29
N ALA A 7 18.10 -0.04 25.54
CA ALA A 7 17.45 0.50 24.37
C ALA A 7 17.44 -0.57 23.27
N GLN A 8 16.34 -0.56 22.51
CA GLN A 8 16.27 -1.03 21.12
C GLN A 8 16.42 -2.54 20.92
N ASN A 9 15.28 -3.22 20.93
CA ASN A 9 15.08 -4.33 20.01
C ASN A 9 14.23 -3.82 18.82
N PRO A 10 14.82 -3.32 17.71
CA PRO A 10 14.05 -3.06 16.51
C PRO A 10 13.68 -4.43 15.91
N ALA A 11 12.43 -4.83 16.12
CA ALA A 11 11.89 -6.10 15.64
C ALA A 11 12.12 -6.26 14.12
N GLN A 12 13.03 -7.18 13.83
CA GLN A 12 13.31 -7.90 12.58
C GLN A 12 12.62 -7.41 11.29
N VAL A 13 13.46 -6.76 10.48
CA VAL A 13 13.27 -6.51 9.05
C VAL A 13 13.20 -7.85 8.29
N GLU A 14 12.12 -8.09 7.57
CA GLU A 14 12.17 -9.02 6.43
C GLU A 14 11.04 -8.77 5.41
N ILE A 15 11.34 -7.94 4.38
CA ILE A 15 11.06 -8.29 2.98
C ILE A 15 12.26 -7.81 2.15
N VAL A 16 13.02 -8.75 1.59
CA VAL A 16 14.17 -8.49 0.71
C VAL A 16 13.81 -8.90 -0.71
N HIS A 17 13.85 -8.00 -1.70
CA HIS A 17 14.71 -8.21 -2.88
C HIS A 17 14.92 -7.04 -3.85
N GLN A 18 16.20 -6.91 -4.21
CA GLN A 18 16.84 -6.50 -5.47
C GLN A 18 16.32 -5.26 -6.22
N GLY A 19 17.03 -4.16 -5.99
CA GLY A 19 17.09 -2.98 -6.85
C GLY A 19 17.84 -1.91 -6.06
N GLY A 20 18.87 -1.28 -6.63
CA GLY A 20 19.79 -0.35 -5.94
C GLY A 20 19.17 0.94 -5.39
N ILE A 21 17.88 0.95 -5.07
CA ILE A 21 17.17 2.01 -4.38
C ILE A 21 17.54 1.95 -2.90
N LYS A 22 18.09 3.05 -2.37
CA LYS A 22 18.32 3.21 -0.94
C LYS A 22 16.97 3.28 -0.24
N LEU A 23 16.73 2.39 0.72
CA LEU A 23 15.50 2.43 1.51
C LEU A 23 15.45 3.70 2.38
N PRO A 24 14.26 4.30 2.55
CA PRO A 24 14.09 5.45 3.44
C PRO A 24 14.33 5.06 4.90
N ASP A 25 14.75 6.04 5.70
CA ASP A 25 14.97 5.88 7.14
C ASP A 25 13.64 5.61 7.86
N CYS A 26 13.52 4.44 8.50
CA CYS A 26 12.32 4.03 9.22
C CYS A 26 11.99 4.97 10.38
N GLY A 27 12.99 5.54 11.07
CA GLY A 27 12.78 6.54 12.12
C GLY A 27 12.12 7.81 11.57
N LYS A 28 12.50 8.25 10.36
CA LYS A 28 11.86 9.39 9.68
C LYS A 28 10.43 9.08 9.24
N ILE A 29 10.15 7.84 8.86
CA ILE A 29 8.79 7.41 8.55
C ILE A 29 7.94 7.37 9.82
N ILE A 30 8.48 6.90 10.95
CA ILE A 30 7.79 6.91 12.25
C ILE A 30 7.47 8.35 12.68
N GLU A 31 8.45 9.27 12.60
CA GLU A 31 8.24 10.70 12.89
C GLU A 31 7.12 11.30 12.00
N ALA A 32 7.09 10.94 10.72
CA ALA A 32 6.03 11.38 9.80
C ALA A 32 4.67 10.74 10.16
N GLY A 33 4.65 9.45 10.48
CA GLY A 33 3.46 8.72 10.90
C GLY A 33 2.84 9.29 12.18
N ALA A 34 3.66 9.65 13.16
CA ALA A 34 3.20 10.32 14.39
C ALA A 34 2.50 11.66 14.09
N LYS A 35 3.07 12.47 13.20
CA LYS A 35 2.43 13.73 12.76
C LYS A 35 1.11 13.49 12.05
N GLU A 36 1.02 12.45 11.21
CA GLU A 36 -0.23 12.09 10.54
C GLU A 36 -1.29 11.59 11.53
N LEU A 37 -0.91 10.82 12.55
CA LEU A 37 -1.83 10.40 13.61
C LEU A 37 -2.42 11.60 14.34
N LEU A 38 -1.58 12.58 14.73
CA LEU A 38 -2.03 13.81 15.39
C LEU A 38 -3.04 14.60 14.56
N LYS A 39 -2.86 14.69 13.24
CA LYS A 39 -3.84 15.34 12.34
C LYS A 39 -5.21 14.66 12.36
N VAL A 40 -5.24 13.35 12.60
CA VAL A 40 -6.49 12.59 12.60
C VAL A 40 -7.16 12.60 13.97
N TYR A 41 -6.42 12.76 15.08
CA TYR A 41 -7.04 12.91 16.40
C TYR A 41 -7.90 14.20 16.51
N ASP A 42 -7.69 15.19 15.63
CA ASP A 42 -8.57 16.36 15.48
C ASP A 42 -9.89 16.07 14.73
N ILE A 43 -10.08 14.84 14.21
CA ILE A 43 -11.26 14.46 13.42
C ILE A 43 -11.81 13.13 13.97
N THR A 44 -13.03 13.15 14.52
CA THR A 44 -13.78 11.91 14.85
C THR A 44 -14.12 11.17 13.56
N ILE A 45 -13.34 10.15 13.20
CA ILE A 45 -13.58 9.28 12.05
C ILE A 45 -13.96 7.89 12.56
N PRO A 46 -15.03 7.25 12.04
CA PRO A 46 -15.48 5.94 12.49
C PRO A 46 -14.46 4.82 12.24
N TYR A 47 -14.45 3.87 13.18
CA TYR A 47 -13.55 2.71 13.37
C TYR A 47 -13.36 1.74 12.18
N TYR A 48 -14.01 1.95 11.03
CA TYR A 48 -13.88 1.06 9.87
C TYR A 48 -12.85 1.54 8.82
N ASP A 49 -12.29 2.75 8.97
CA ASP A 49 -11.23 3.32 8.11
C ASP A 49 -9.81 3.11 8.70
N ASN A 50 -9.51 1.89 9.16
CA ASN A 50 -8.28 1.57 9.92
C ASN A 50 -7.01 1.46 9.08
N ILE A 51 -7.11 1.69 7.78
CA ILE A 51 -6.01 1.68 6.84
C ILE A 51 -5.82 3.10 6.32
N ARG A 52 -4.71 3.71 6.73
CA ARG A 52 -4.35 5.07 6.35
C ARG A 52 -3.10 5.03 5.48
N GLY A 53 -2.86 6.12 4.76
CA GLY A 53 -1.58 6.28 4.11
C GLY A 53 -1.22 7.73 3.84
N PHE A 54 0.06 7.97 3.65
CA PHE A 54 0.61 9.28 3.37
C PHE A 54 1.74 9.19 2.35
N LEU A 55 1.95 10.29 1.64
CA LEU A 55 3.14 10.48 0.82
C LEU A 55 4.32 10.81 1.73
N PHE A 56 5.35 9.98 1.69
CA PHE A 56 6.64 10.24 2.30
C PHE A 56 7.65 10.68 1.24
N VAL A 57 8.34 11.78 1.49
CA VAL A 57 9.46 12.24 0.67
C VAL A 57 10.72 12.07 1.51
N ASP A 58 11.67 11.27 1.04
CA ASP A 58 12.90 11.02 1.80
C ASP A 58 13.73 12.30 1.86
N PRO A 59 13.91 12.91 3.06
CA PRO A 59 14.67 14.15 3.19
C PRO A 59 16.16 13.99 2.86
N ASN A 60 16.67 12.76 2.86
CA ASN A 60 18.06 12.46 2.57
C ASN A 60 18.29 12.12 1.09
N SER A 61 17.24 12.06 0.27
CA SER A 61 17.38 11.70 -1.13
C SER A 61 17.65 12.93 -2.00
N THR A 62 18.73 12.89 -2.77
CA THR A 62 19.14 13.99 -3.66
C THR A 62 18.21 14.15 -4.88
N ASP A 63 17.45 13.12 -5.23
CA ASP A 63 16.48 13.11 -6.33
C ASP A 63 15.02 13.35 -5.87
N GLY A 64 14.81 13.55 -4.56
CA GLY A 64 13.47 13.69 -3.99
C GLY A 64 12.65 12.40 -4.05
N ALA A 65 13.26 11.25 -3.80
CA ALA A 65 12.60 9.95 -3.74
C ALA A 65 11.28 9.99 -2.95
N ARG A 66 10.23 9.43 -3.55
CA ARG A 66 8.86 9.47 -3.05
C ARG A 66 8.33 8.07 -2.81
N PHE A 67 7.70 7.88 -1.66
CA PHE A 67 7.12 6.62 -1.22
C PHE A 67 5.68 6.86 -0.77
N TRP A 68 4.81 5.90 -1.07
CA TRP A 68 3.54 5.81 -0.37
C TRP A 68 3.73 4.95 0.87
N VAL A 69 3.33 5.46 2.03
CA VAL A 69 3.40 4.71 3.29
C VAL A 69 1.98 4.42 3.73
N LYS A 70 1.63 3.14 3.82
CA LYS A 70 0.37 2.68 4.38
C LYS A 70 0.61 2.20 5.81
N TYR A 71 -0.30 2.53 6.73
CA TYR A 71 -0.17 2.15 8.13
C TYR A 71 -1.51 1.84 8.78
N GLY A 72 -1.48 1.08 9.88
CA GLY A 72 -2.67 0.76 10.69
C GLY A 72 -2.40 -0.18 11.85
N HIS A 73 -3.37 -0.33 12.74
CA HIS A 73 -3.27 -1.16 13.96
C HIS A 73 -3.32 -2.67 13.68
N ALA A 74 -3.82 -3.09 12.52
CA ALA A 74 -3.93 -4.49 12.15
C ALA A 74 -2.61 -5.03 11.57
N SER A 75 -1.52 -4.97 12.35
CA SER A 75 -0.16 -5.21 11.87
C SER A 75 0.00 -6.52 11.08
N GLN A 76 -0.56 -7.62 11.59
CA GLN A 76 -0.50 -8.91 10.90
C GLN A 76 -1.26 -8.92 9.56
N ALA A 77 -2.36 -8.18 9.45
CA ALA A 77 -3.09 -8.03 8.19
C ALA A 77 -2.28 -7.20 7.19
N LEU A 78 -1.66 -6.09 7.63
CA LEU A 78 -0.77 -5.28 6.79
C LEU A 78 0.47 -6.07 6.34
N ARG A 79 1.06 -6.88 7.21
CA ARG A 79 2.17 -7.78 6.85
C ARG A 79 1.77 -8.76 5.73
N SER A 80 0.57 -9.33 5.84
CA SER A 80 0.04 -10.27 4.85
C SER A 80 -0.28 -9.59 3.53
N GLU A 81 -0.80 -8.36 3.59
CA GLU A 81 -1.01 -7.51 2.41
C GLU A 81 0.32 -7.18 1.72
N ALA A 82 1.35 -6.76 2.46
CA ALA A 82 2.67 -6.46 1.93
C ALA A 82 3.27 -7.66 1.17
N ARG A 83 3.14 -8.87 1.74
CA ARG A 83 3.58 -10.12 1.08
C ARG A 83 2.79 -10.42 -0.19
N THR A 84 1.47 -10.31 -0.14
CA THR A 84 0.60 -10.52 -1.31
C THR A 84 0.95 -9.55 -2.43
N GLN A 85 1.11 -8.26 -2.11
CA GLN A 85 1.46 -7.23 -3.07
C GLN A 85 2.86 -7.45 -3.66
N ALA A 86 3.85 -7.82 -2.84
CA ALA A 86 5.20 -8.15 -3.30
C ALA A 86 5.19 -9.37 -4.24
N TYR A 87 4.40 -10.40 -3.92
CA TYR A 87 4.21 -11.57 -4.78
C TYR A 87 3.62 -11.18 -6.14
N VAL A 88 2.49 -10.46 -6.14
CA VAL A 88 1.83 -10.01 -7.37
C VAL A 88 2.77 -9.14 -8.22
N PHE A 89 3.51 -8.23 -7.59
CA PHE A 89 4.52 -7.43 -8.30
C PHE A 89 5.58 -8.32 -8.98
N ALA A 90 6.10 -9.32 -8.27
CA ALA A 90 7.13 -10.22 -8.81
C ALA A 90 6.60 -11.03 -10.00
N GLU A 91 5.38 -11.57 -9.90
CA GLU A 91 4.76 -12.32 -11.00
C GLU A 91 4.52 -11.44 -12.23
N LEU A 92 3.93 -10.26 -12.05
CA LEU A 92 3.72 -9.31 -13.14
C LEU A 92 5.04 -8.83 -13.77
N SER A 93 6.12 -8.74 -13.00
CA SER A 93 7.44 -8.32 -13.49
C SER A 93 8.11 -9.37 -14.38
N ARG A 94 7.77 -10.65 -14.20
CA ARG A 94 8.26 -11.77 -15.03
C ARG A 94 7.43 -11.98 -16.30
N MET A 95 6.20 -11.48 -16.33
CA MET A 95 5.34 -11.59 -17.51
C MET A 95 5.88 -10.80 -18.69
N ASN A 96 5.65 -11.33 -19.90
CA ASN A 96 5.97 -10.57 -21.11
C ASN A 96 5.10 -9.28 -21.17
N PRO A 97 5.62 -8.16 -21.71
CA PRO A 97 4.87 -6.89 -21.74
C PRO A 97 3.55 -6.94 -22.53
N LYS A 98 3.42 -7.82 -23.53
CA LYS A 98 2.18 -7.96 -24.31
C LYS A 98 1.05 -8.59 -23.49
N THR A 99 1.36 -9.61 -22.69
CA THR A 99 0.42 -10.29 -21.79
C THR A 99 0.11 -9.44 -20.57
N ARG A 100 1.12 -8.79 -19.98
CA ARG A 100 0.93 -7.88 -18.84
C ARG A 100 0.09 -6.65 -19.21
N GLY A 101 0.22 -6.19 -20.46
CA GLY A 101 -0.42 -4.97 -20.92
C GLY A 101 -0.03 -3.76 -20.07
N ARG A 102 -1.04 -3.03 -19.58
CA ARG A 102 -0.89 -1.80 -18.78
C ARG A 102 -0.92 -2.05 -17.27
N VAL A 103 -1.12 -3.29 -16.84
CA VAL A 103 -1.34 -3.61 -15.43
C VAL A 103 -0.03 -3.52 -14.67
N ARG A 104 -0.08 -2.81 -13.54
CA ARG A 104 1.04 -2.61 -12.65
C ARG A 104 0.55 -2.60 -11.21
N VAL A 105 1.33 -3.21 -10.33
CA VAL A 105 1.17 -3.14 -8.88
C VAL A 105 2.37 -2.37 -8.30
N PRO A 106 2.19 -1.48 -7.32
CA PRO A 106 3.32 -0.77 -6.71
C PRO A 106 4.27 -1.77 -6.05
N GLN A 107 5.57 -1.56 -6.21
CA GLN A 107 6.57 -2.37 -5.53
C GLN A 107 6.52 -2.10 -4.02
N VAL A 108 6.47 -3.15 -3.20
CA VAL A 108 6.70 -3.04 -1.76
C VAL A 108 8.20 -3.00 -1.50
N HIS A 109 8.66 -1.98 -0.78
CA HIS A 109 10.06 -1.81 -0.42
C HIS A 109 10.37 -2.44 0.93
N CYS A 110 9.52 -2.22 1.93
CA CYS A 110 9.64 -2.88 3.22
C CYS A 110 8.32 -2.88 3.99
N PHE A 111 8.28 -3.72 5.02
CA PHE A 111 7.28 -3.71 6.09
C PHE A 111 8.01 -3.63 7.42
N PHE A 112 7.48 -2.86 8.37
CA PHE A 112 7.98 -2.81 9.74
C PHE A 112 6.87 -2.46 10.73
N GLU A 113 7.14 -2.72 12.00
CA GLU A 113 6.23 -2.44 13.12
C GLU A 113 6.86 -1.37 14.00
N ALA A 114 6.04 -0.47 14.55
CA ALA A 114 6.49 0.54 15.49
C ALA A 114 5.39 0.86 16.51
N GLU A 115 5.82 1.24 17.71
CA GLU A 115 4.94 1.80 18.74
C GLU A 115 4.98 3.33 18.66
N ILE A 116 3.82 3.96 18.53
CA ILE A 116 3.67 5.43 18.54
C ILE A 116 2.60 5.80 19.56
N ASP A 117 2.98 6.58 20.58
CA ASP A 117 2.10 7.00 21.68
C ASP A 117 1.35 5.83 22.33
N GLY A 118 2.03 4.70 22.55
CA GLY A 118 1.44 3.49 23.14
C GLY A 118 0.60 2.64 22.18
N ASN A 119 0.57 2.98 20.89
CA ASN A 119 -0.16 2.23 19.86
C ASN A 119 0.81 1.45 18.96
N GLU A 120 0.66 0.14 18.91
CA GLU A 120 1.36 -0.71 17.94
C GLU A 120 0.74 -0.54 16.55
N LEU A 121 1.60 -0.25 15.57
CA LEU A 121 1.22 0.00 14.18
C LEU A 121 2.14 -0.78 13.24
N GLY A 122 1.54 -1.39 12.21
CA GLY A 122 2.26 -1.91 11.06
C GLY A 122 2.37 -0.85 9.97
N PHE A 123 3.50 -0.81 9.27
CA PHE A 123 3.79 0.11 8.17
C PHE A 123 4.22 -0.66 6.93
N ILE A 124 3.64 -0.35 5.78
CA ILE A 124 4.07 -0.80 4.45
C ILE A 124 4.64 0.40 3.71
N VAL A 125 5.90 0.33 3.33
CA VAL A 125 6.55 1.32 2.47
C VAL A 125 6.54 0.79 1.05
N MET A 126 5.92 1.52 0.14
CA MET A 126 5.76 1.10 -1.25
C MET A 126 6.03 2.25 -2.22
N GLU A 127 6.22 1.88 -3.48
CA GLU A 127 6.39 2.82 -4.57
C GLU A 127 5.26 3.85 -4.60
N TYR A 128 5.59 5.13 -4.74
CA TYR A 128 4.60 6.16 -5.03
C TYR A 128 4.23 6.18 -6.51
N VAL A 129 3.03 5.68 -6.84
CA VAL A 129 2.51 5.69 -8.21
C VAL A 129 1.87 7.04 -8.51
N THR A 130 2.38 7.71 -9.55
CA THR A 130 1.77 8.94 -10.08
C THR A 130 0.61 8.61 -10.99
N GLY A 131 -0.43 9.43 -10.95
CA GLY A 131 -1.62 9.25 -11.78
C GLY A 131 -2.86 9.87 -11.16
N ILE A 132 -3.99 9.66 -11.81
CA ILE A 132 -5.30 10.09 -11.33
C ILE A 132 -6.03 8.85 -10.80
N ALA A 133 -6.49 8.90 -9.56
CA ALA A 133 -7.30 7.82 -9.00
C ALA A 133 -8.59 7.64 -9.81
N VAL A 134 -8.96 6.39 -10.11
CA VAL A 134 -10.18 6.08 -10.87
C VAL A 134 -11.42 6.72 -10.25
N ARG A 135 -11.52 6.75 -8.91
CA ARG A 135 -12.61 7.43 -8.20
C ARG A 135 -12.73 8.92 -8.60
N LYS A 136 -11.61 9.62 -8.78
CA LYS A 136 -11.61 11.03 -9.20
C LYS A 136 -12.12 11.17 -10.64
N ILE A 137 -11.66 10.31 -11.55
CA ILE A 137 -12.11 10.26 -12.95
C ILE A 137 -13.63 9.99 -13.01
N VAL A 138 -14.10 9.01 -12.25
CA VAL A 138 -15.51 8.65 -12.19
C VAL A 138 -16.34 9.80 -11.64
N ASN A 139 -15.89 10.45 -10.56
CA ASN A 139 -16.62 11.58 -9.97
C ASN A 139 -16.66 12.82 -10.90
N GLU A 140 -15.58 13.10 -11.63
CA GLU A 140 -15.48 14.26 -12.54
C GLU A 140 -16.26 14.07 -13.86
N HIS A 141 -16.51 12.82 -14.25
CA HIS A 141 -17.19 12.49 -15.50
C HIS A 141 -18.50 11.74 -15.30
N GLN A 142 -18.96 11.57 -14.06
CA GLN A 142 -20.27 11.02 -13.77
C GLN A 142 -21.34 12.00 -14.22
N SER A 143 -22.18 11.55 -15.15
CA SER A 143 -23.43 12.23 -15.47
C SER A 143 -24.55 11.52 -14.71
N VAL A 144 -25.30 12.31 -13.94
CA VAL A 144 -26.52 11.84 -13.28
C VAL A 144 -27.70 12.38 -14.08
N VAL A 145 -28.53 11.48 -14.60
CA VAL A 145 -29.79 11.83 -15.26
C VAL A 145 -30.91 11.17 -14.46
N ASP A 146 -31.86 11.97 -13.97
CA ASP A 146 -33.01 11.51 -13.16
C ASP A 146 -32.61 10.67 -11.93
N GLY A 147 -31.48 10.98 -11.31
CA GLY A 147 -30.97 10.25 -10.14
C GLY A 147 -30.25 8.94 -10.46
N TYR A 148 -30.14 8.57 -11.75
CA TYR A 148 -29.42 7.38 -12.20
C TYR A 148 -28.05 7.76 -12.77
N TYR A 149 -27.06 6.91 -12.45
CA TYR A 149 -25.74 7.00 -13.07
C TYR A 149 -25.84 6.55 -14.52
N VAL A 150 -25.62 7.47 -15.45
CA VAL A 150 -25.58 7.15 -16.87
C VAL A 150 -24.16 6.81 -17.26
N ASP A 151 -23.99 5.69 -17.97
CA ASP A 151 -22.68 5.30 -18.47
C ASP A 151 -22.18 6.33 -19.47
N ASN A 152 -21.01 6.90 -19.18
CA ASN A 152 -20.43 7.94 -20.01
C ASN A 152 -19.38 7.30 -20.92
N GLU A 153 -19.49 7.51 -22.23
CA GLU A 153 -18.49 7.07 -23.22
C GLU A 153 -17.06 7.52 -22.85
N LYS A 154 -16.92 8.64 -22.12
CA LYS A 154 -15.62 9.10 -21.59
C LYS A 154 -15.05 8.22 -20.48
N THR A 155 -15.91 7.51 -19.73
CA THR A 155 -15.50 6.63 -18.63
C THR A 155 -15.28 5.17 -19.05
N LYS A 156 -15.84 4.78 -20.20
CA LYS A 156 -15.79 3.41 -20.72
C LYS A 156 -14.37 2.84 -20.84
N PRO A 157 -13.37 3.55 -21.40
CA PRO A 157 -12.00 3.01 -21.47
C PRO A 157 -11.40 2.65 -20.11
N PHE A 158 -11.73 3.41 -19.05
CA PHE A 158 -11.24 3.13 -17.70
C PHE A 158 -11.90 1.92 -17.07
N LYS A 159 -13.18 1.68 -17.37
CA LYS A 159 -13.88 0.46 -16.95
C LYS A 159 -13.28 -0.76 -17.64
N ASP A 160 -13.06 -0.68 -18.94
CA ASP A 160 -12.43 -1.76 -19.71
C ASP A 160 -11.03 -2.07 -19.15
N TRP A 161 -10.20 -1.05 -18.88
CA TRP A 161 -8.89 -1.25 -18.26
C TRP A 161 -8.95 -1.86 -16.86
N PHE A 162 -9.97 -1.51 -16.06
CA PHE A 162 -10.18 -2.11 -14.75
C PHE A 162 -10.55 -3.60 -14.88
N VAL A 163 -11.46 -3.93 -15.80
CA VAL A 163 -11.86 -5.32 -16.07
C VAL A 163 -10.65 -6.14 -16.55
N ASP A 164 -9.90 -5.62 -17.51
CA ASP A 164 -8.68 -6.26 -18.02
C ASP A 164 -7.67 -6.52 -16.88
N ALA A 165 -7.50 -5.55 -15.98
CA ALA A 165 -6.60 -5.68 -14.83
C ALA A 165 -7.07 -6.78 -13.86
N ILE A 166 -8.36 -6.83 -13.53
CA ILE A 166 -8.92 -7.88 -12.66
C ILE A 166 -8.79 -9.25 -13.34
N CYS A 167 -9.16 -9.36 -14.61
CA CYS A 167 -9.02 -10.60 -15.37
C CYS A 167 -7.57 -11.09 -15.38
N LEU A 168 -6.59 -10.22 -15.61
CA LEU A 168 -5.18 -10.58 -15.54
C LEU A 168 -4.78 -11.06 -14.14
N LEU A 169 -5.16 -10.33 -13.08
CA LEU A 169 -4.81 -10.72 -11.71
C LEU A 169 -5.40 -12.08 -11.33
N LEU A 170 -6.58 -12.42 -11.83
CA LEU A 170 -7.21 -13.74 -11.63
C LEU A 170 -6.48 -14.88 -12.34
N THR A 171 -5.59 -14.59 -13.30
CA THR A 171 -4.75 -15.62 -13.94
C THR A 171 -3.54 -16.02 -13.09
N LEU A 172 -3.17 -15.19 -12.10
CA LEU A 172 -2.04 -15.46 -11.22
C LEU A 172 -2.34 -16.69 -10.35
N GLN A 173 -1.47 -17.67 -10.43
CA GLN A 173 -1.53 -18.80 -9.49
C GLN A 173 -1.00 -18.34 -8.14
N PRO A 174 -1.54 -18.83 -7.01
CA PRO A 174 -0.90 -18.63 -5.71
C PRO A 174 0.44 -19.39 -5.64
N PRO A 175 1.34 -19.02 -4.73
CA PRO A 175 2.55 -19.81 -4.47
C PRO A 175 2.22 -21.27 -4.14
N PRO A 176 3.08 -22.24 -4.53
CA PRO A 176 2.86 -23.65 -4.20
C PRO A 176 2.70 -23.87 -2.69
N GLY A 177 1.64 -24.59 -2.30
CA GLY A 177 1.37 -24.91 -0.89
C GLY A 177 0.61 -23.82 -0.11
N THR A 178 0.28 -22.67 -0.73
CA THR A 178 -0.55 -21.65 -0.11
C THR A 178 -2.02 -22.10 -0.01
N THR A 179 -2.57 -22.13 1.20
CA THR A 179 -4.01 -22.33 1.43
C THR A 179 -4.79 -21.04 1.18
N PRO A 180 -6.03 -21.10 0.68
CA PRO A 180 -6.90 -19.92 0.57
C PRO A 180 -6.98 -19.16 1.90
N GLY A 181 -6.78 -17.85 1.85
CA GLY A 181 -6.92 -16.99 3.00
C GLY A 181 -8.38 -16.83 3.46
N PRO A 182 -8.59 -16.32 4.69
CA PRO A 182 -9.93 -15.98 5.15
C PRO A 182 -10.58 -14.93 4.23
N VAL A 183 -11.92 -14.98 4.12
CA VAL A 183 -12.71 -13.96 3.41
C VAL A 183 -12.41 -12.60 4.04
N GLY A 184 -12.02 -11.62 3.21
CA GLY A 184 -11.55 -10.30 3.65
C GLY A 184 -10.05 -10.06 3.47
N GLY A 185 -9.30 -11.06 3.00
CA GLY A 185 -7.84 -10.98 2.80
C GLY A 185 -7.09 -11.34 4.09
N GLY A 186 -5.93 -11.97 3.95
CA GLY A 186 -5.10 -12.27 5.13
C GLY A 186 -4.13 -13.43 5.01
N ARG A 187 -4.21 -14.29 3.98
CA ARG A 187 -3.17 -15.30 3.69
C ARG A 187 -3.18 -15.63 2.20
N ILE A 188 -2.24 -15.05 1.46
CA ILE A 188 -1.60 -15.70 0.32
C ILE A 188 -0.11 -15.76 0.65
#